data_AF-A0A0D7VZU9-F1
#
_entry.id   AF-A0A0D7VZU9-F1
#
_cell.length_a   1.000
_cell.length_b   1.000
_cell.length_c   1.000
_cell.angle_alpha   90.00
_cell.angle_beta   90.00
_cell.angle_gamma   90.00
#
_symmetry.space_group_name_H-M   'P 1'
#
loop_
_entity.id
_entity.type
_entity.pdbx_description
1 polymer ?
#
loop_
_entity_poly.entity_id
_entity_poly.type
_entity_poly.pdbx_seq_one_letter_code
_entity_poly.pdbx_strand_id
1 'polypeptide(L)'
;MEPITIISSAILSQLQASAVVGTIVSSFIGSRSDELLCKGTKHLFNKIKNNVDEPANHDIQKAVRKAYLCATHVATDEVKNDTDLKEIKSYLKKELSKLKKPNIRFPKTELDSKFEQLLNPKGNSVDEQLPTIKLSLKEMLLEELKLMKLRVPLELKNKIMDGWNEGNKHYDWYELMCAFATEDFKSNERIRAVIQTDYLSILTQQSNDINIKIDDVVSHLEAIEAAYKPILVKVETIISIVENTNEKVNQIDKKVDDLVEALKLKTGGKKNILFNTKGLKASTNYNKIKTKLEALYLDEENLRIEIEDYKLEVKEANSNNLERKKRLLNNAEQNHLEVNTQRIDTEKELEVFVNDVLNLAKLLNSEELINNNDLSTIKTLFEQGKYQEVNELLNEDKLYKELETINTEKHELSQKFLVKAQTTVIEKKENWFNLAYKYYQEAINLEETANNLFEFAYFLDIHRKISNAIFYYNKCLSLRRKLAKENPNAFLADVAMTLNNLASL
;
A
#
# COMPACT_ATOMS: atom_id res chain seq x y z
N MET A 1 12.10 -3.98 -2.80
CA MET A 1 12.56 -5.19 -3.53
C MET A 1 11.37 -6.16 -3.61
N GLU A 2 10.37 -5.86 -4.46
CA GLU A 2 9.28 -6.79 -4.80
C GLU A 2 9.03 -6.75 -6.32
N PRO A 3 9.80 -7.52 -7.12
CA PRO A 3 9.33 -7.83 -8.48
C PRO A 3 9.16 -9.33 -8.73
N ILE A 4 9.89 -10.21 -8.05
CA ILE A 4 9.97 -11.62 -8.47
C ILE A 4 8.66 -12.40 -8.21
N THR A 5 7.90 -12.04 -7.17
CA THR A 5 6.66 -12.74 -6.77
C THR A 5 5.42 -12.44 -7.63
N ILE A 6 5.40 -11.32 -8.36
CA ILE A 6 4.31 -10.99 -9.29
C ILE A 6 4.66 -11.45 -10.72
N ILE A 7 5.96 -11.63 -10.97
CA ILE A 7 6.48 -11.95 -12.30
C ILE A 7 6.19 -13.40 -12.70
N SER A 8 6.18 -14.42 -11.85
CA SER A 8 5.91 -15.80 -12.32
C SER A 8 4.43 -16.17 -12.48
N SER A 9 3.55 -15.72 -11.58
CA SER A 9 2.14 -16.17 -11.50
C SER A 9 1.24 -15.65 -12.62
N ALA A 10 1.60 -14.49 -13.14
CA ALA A 10 0.90 -13.74 -14.17
C ALA A 10 0.95 -14.36 -15.57
N ILE A 11 2.03 -15.05 -15.86
CA ILE A 11 2.38 -15.44 -17.23
C ILE A 11 2.07 -16.88 -17.51
N LEU A 12 2.27 -17.73 -16.49
CA LEU A 12 1.60 -19.01 -16.43
C LEU A 12 0.11 -18.83 -16.78
N SER A 13 -0.56 -17.79 -16.27
CA SER A 13 -1.99 -17.58 -16.52
C SER A 13 -2.36 -17.38 -17.99
N GLN A 14 -1.51 -16.78 -18.84
CA GLN A 14 -1.86 -16.49 -20.25
C GLN A 14 -1.81 -17.76 -21.09
N LEU A 15 -0.69 -18.47 -21.01
CA LEU A 15 -0.54 -19.72 -21.71
C LEU A 15 -1.45 -20.79 -21.10
N GLN A 16 -1.56 -20.89 -19.77
CA GLN A 16 -2.50 -21.79 -19.12
C GLN A 16 -3.93 -21.49 -19.52
N ALA A 17 -4.34 -20.23 -19.63
CA ALA A 17 -5.70 -19.91 -20.03
C ALA A 17 -5.99 -20.39 -21.45
N SER A 18 -5.13 -20.03 -22.41
CA SER A 18 -5.29 -20.48 -23.79
C SER A 18 -5.20 -22.01 -23.91
N ALA A 19 -4.24 -22.65 -23.23
CA ALA A 19 -4.03 -24.10 -23.24
C ALA A 19 -5.17 -24.86 -22.56
N VAL A 20 -5.71 -24.37 -21.45
CA VAL A 20 -6.87 -24.96 -20.76
C VAL A 20 -8.10 -24.85 -21.64
N VAL A 21 -8.40 -23.67 -22.20
CA VAL A 21 -9.49 -23.50 -23.17
C VAL A 21 -9.32 -24.47 -24.34
N GLY A 22 -8.11 -24.56 -24.89
CA GLY A 22 -7.84 -25.47 -26.01
C GLY A 22 -7.96 -26.94 -25.66
N THR A 23 -7.52 -27.35 -24.47
CA THR A 23 -7.61 -28.73 -23.97
C THR A 23 -9.06 -29.14 -23.66
N ILE A 24 -9.87 -28.20 -23.15
CA ILE A 24 -11.31 -28.42 -22.94
C ILE A 24 -12.00 -28.58 -24.30
N VAL A 25 -11.77 -27.66 -25.24
CA VAL A 25 -12.38 -27.73 -26.57
C VAL A 25 -11.92 -28.98 -27.32
N SER A 26 -10.65 -29.36 -27.20
CA SER A 26 -10.11 -30.55 -27.86
C SER A 26 -10.73 -31.85 -27.34
N SER A 27 -11.02 -31.93 -26.03
CA SER A 27 -11.72 -33.08 -25.44
C SER A 27 -13.16 -33.24 -25.97
N PHE A 28 -13.77 -32.16 -26.46
CA PHE A 28 -15.08 -32.18 -27.11
C PHE A 28 -15.01 -32.58 -28.60
N ILE A 29 -13.96 -32.16 -29.31
CA ILE A 29 -13.84 -32.33 -30.76
C ILE A 29 -13.33 -33.73 -31.17
N GLY A 30 -12.58 -34.41 -30.30
CA GLY A 30 -11.97 -35.72 -30.58
C GLY A 30 -10.83 -35.65 -31.60
N SER A 31 -10.56 -36.75 -32.31
CA SER A 31 -9.41 -37.03 -33.18
C SER A 31 -9.21 -36.15 -34.44
N ARG A 32 -9.76 -34.92 -34.49
CA ARG A 32 -9.61 -33.97 -35.62
C ARG A 32 -8.22 -33.29 -35.62
N SER A 33 -7.95 -32.37 -36.56
CA SER A 33 -6.57 -31.90 -36.80
C SER A 33 -6.04 -30.97 -35.70
N ASP A 34 -4.87 -31.34 -35.17
CA ASP A 34 -4.02 -30.56 -34.28
C ASP A 34 -3.76 -29.12 -34.78
N GLU A 35 -3.58 -28.95 -36.09
CA GLU A 35 -3.31 -27.66 -36.72
C GLU A 35 -4.38 -26.60 -36.45
N LEU A 36 -5.67 -26.98 -36.48
CA LEU A 36 -6.76 -26.05 -36.21
C LEU A 36 -6.76 -25.59 -34.76
N LEU A 37 -6.56 -26.50 -33.81
CA LEU A 37 -6.52 -26.19 -32.38
C LEU A 37 -5.28 -25.38 -32.00
N CYS A 38 -4.11 -25.75 -32.53
CA CYS A 38 -2.88 -24.97 -32.33
C CYS A 38 -3.08 -23.53 -32.81
N LYS A 39 -3.72 -23.33 -33.96
CA LYS A 39 -3.98 -22.00 -34.52
C LYS A 39 -4.97 -21.18 -33.67
N GLY A 40 -6.08 -21.78 -33.24
CA GLY A 40 -7.05 -21.13 -32.33
C GLY A 40 -6.42 -20.77 -30.99
N THR A 41 -5.63 -21.70 -30.42
CA THR A 41 -4.91 -21.51 -29.15
C THR A 41 -3.85 -20.43 -29.25
N LYS A 42 -3.10 -20.41 -30.35
CA LYS A 42 -2.13 -19.36 -30.65
C LYS A 42 -2.78 -17.99 -30.85
N HIS A 43 -3.96 -17.93 -31.47
CA HIS A 43 -4.70 -16.69 -31.60
C HIS A 43 -5.13 -16.14 -30.24
N LEU A 44 -5.80 -16.97 -29.42
CA LEU A 44 -6.24 -16.58 -28.08
C LEU A 44 -5.06 -16.20 -27.18
N PHE A 45 -3.97 -16.96 -27.23
CA PHE A 45 -2.72 -16.63 -26.54
C PHE A 45 -2.19 -15.26 -26.94
N ASN A 46 -2.06 -14.98 -28.25
CA ASN A 46 -1.57 -13.69 -28.74
C ASN A 46 -2.49 -12.54 -28.36
N LYS A 47 -3.82 -12.74 -28.37
CA LYS A 47 -4.79 -11.74 -27.92
C LYS A 47 -4.58 -11.39 -26.45
N ILE A 48 -4.55 -12.40 -25.59
CA ILE A 48 -4.33 -12.23 -24.14
C ILE A 48 -2.97 -11.56 -23.88
N LYS A 49 -1.92 -11.99 -24.59
CA LYS A 49 -0.53 -11.49 -24.44
C LYS A 49 -0.34 -10.05 -24.89
N ASN A 50 -1.01 -9.64 -25.96
CA ASN A 50 -0.84 -8.30 -26.54
C ASN A 50 -1.80 -7.27 -25.95
N ASN A 51 -2.94 -7.71 -25.40
CA ASN A 51 -3.99 -6.84 -24.89
C ASN A 51 -4.30 -7.12 -23.40
N VAL A 52 -3.25 -7.15 -22.55
CA VAL A 52 -3.35 -7.54 -21.13
C VAL A 52 -4.29 -6.65 -20.32
N ASP A 53 -4.42 -5.36 -20.68
CA ASP A 53 -5.28 -4.41 -19.98
C ASP A 53 -6.77 -4.50 -20.39
N GLU A 54 -7.14 -5.32 -21.39
CA GLU A 54 -8.54 -5.53 -21.74
C GLU A 54 -9.29 -6.27 -20.61
N PRO A 55 -10.46 -5.77 -20.16
CA PRO A 55 -11.17 -6.37 -19.03
C PRO A 55 -11.50 -7.85 -19.19
N ALA A 56 -11.80 -8.30 -20.41
CA ALA A 56 -12.14 -9.69 -20.67
C ALA A 56 -10.91 -10.64 -20.63
N ASN A 57 -9.74 -10.19 -21.09
CA ASN A 57 -8.50 -10.96 -20.99
C ASN A 57 -8.08 -11.11 -19.52
N HIS A 58 -8.23 -10.03 -18.75
CA HIS A 58 -7.97 -10.03 -17.32
C HIS A 58 -8.93 -10.96 -16.54
N ASP A 59 -10.22 -11.00 -16.90
CA ASP A 59 -11.18 -11.94 -16.31
C ASP A 59 -10.81 -13.40 -16.59
N ILE A 60 -10.43 -13.73 -17.83
CA ILE A 60 -9.98 -15.08 -18.21
C ILE A 60 -8.72 -15.49 -17.41
N GLN A 61 -7.73 -14.60 -17.33
CA GLN A 61 -6.49 -14.85 -16.57
C GLN A 61 -6.80 -15.09 -15.08
N LYS A 62 -7.70 -14.30 -14.48
CA LYS A 62 -8.14 -14.48 -13.10
C LYS A 62 -8.85 -15.80 -12.86
N ALA A 63 -9.79 -16.16 -13.72
CA ALA A 63 -10.56 -17.40 -13.61
C ALA A 63 -9.63 -18.62 -13.63
N VAL A 64 -8.74 -18.67 -14.62
CA VAL A 64 -7.80 -19.79 -14.79
C VAL A 64 -6.78 -19.82 -13.66
N ARG A 65 -6.27 -18.67 -13.23
CA ARG A 65 -5.34 -18.58 -12.11
C ARG A 65 -5.98 -19.02 -10.79
N LYS A 66 -7.23 -18.62 -10.54
CA LYS A 66 -8.01 -19.06 -9.38
C LYS A 66 -8.17 -20.57 -9.38
N ALA A 67 -8.64 -21.13 -10.50
CA ALA A 67 -8.86 -22.56 -10.65
C ALA A 67 -7.57 -23.39 -10.44
N TYR A 68 -6.47 -22.91 -11.01
CA TYR A 68 -5.13 -23.47 -10.83
C TYR A 68 -4.67 -23.48 -9.37
N LEU A 69 -4.83 -22.35 -8.66
CA LEU A 69 -4.43 -22.22 -7.26
C LEU A 69 -5.29 -23.12 -6.36
N CYS A 70 -6.60 -23.19 -6.64
CA CYS A 70 -7.53 -24.07 -5.95
C CYS A 70 -7.18 -25.54 -6.13
N ALA A 71 -6.95 -26.01 -7.36
CA ALA A 71 -6.56 -27.39 -7.64
C ALA A 71 -5.25 -27.77 -6.95
N THR A 72 -4.28 -26.85 -6.94
CA THR A 72 -3.01 -27.05 -6.24
C THR A 72 -3.20 -27.10 -4.73
N HIS A 73 -4.07 -26.25 -4.17
CA HIS A 73 -4.36 -26.30 -2.74
C HIS A 73 -4.97 -27.64 -2.33
N VAL A 74 -5.93 -28.16 -3.11
CA VAL A 74 -6.48 -29.51 -2.86
C VAL A 74 -5.36 -30.56 -2.84
N ALA A 75 -4.47 -30.54 -3.84
CA ALA A 75 -3.37 -31.49 -3.88
C ALA A 75 -2.46 -31.39 -2.63
N THR A 76 -2.29 -30.19 -2.06
CA THR A 76 -1.54 -30.01 -0.80
C THR A 76 -2.26 -30.53 0.44
N ASP A 77 -3.60 -30.52 0.46
CA ASP A 77 -4.39 -31.05 1.58
C ASP A 77 -4.35 -32.58 1.64
N GLU A 78 -4.04 -33.22 0.52
CA GLU A 78 -3.96 -34.67 0.40
C GLU A 78 -2.58 -35.25 0.79
N VAL A 79 -1.58 -34.41 1.05
CA VAL A 79 -0.23 -34.81 1.50
C VAL A 79 -0.19 -34.81 3.02
N LYS A 80 0.27 -35.92 3.61
CA LYS A 80 0.29 -36.08 5.08
C LYS A 80 1.64 -35.70 5.68
N ASN A 81 1.62 -34.92 6.77
CA ASN A 81 2.76 -34.69 7.67
C ASN A 81 4.05 -34.17 7.00
N ASP A 82 3.97 -33.09 6.23
CA ASP A 82 5.16 -32.42 5.70
C ASP A 82 5.16 -30.92 6.08
N THR A 83 6.25 -30.48 6.72
CA THR A 83 6.42 -29.09 7.18
C THR A 83 6.52 -28.10 6.03
N ASP A 84 7.00 -28.53 4.85
CA ASP A 84 7.22 -27.68 3.69
C ASP A 84 5.88 -27.29 3.02
N LEU A 85 4.80 -28.03 3.28
CA LEU A 85 3.44 -27.71 2.79
C LEU A 85 2.92 -26.39 3.37
N LYS A 86 3.34 -26.00 4.57
CA LYS A 86 2.87 -24.78 5.22
C LYS A 86 3.22 -23.55 4.39
N GLU A 87 4.44 -23.49 3.87
CA GLU A 87 4.91 -22.39 3.03
C GLU A 87 4.17 -22.36 1.69
N ILE A 88 3.93 -23.53 1.08
CA ILE A 88 3.17 -23.66 -0.17
C ILE A 88 1.71 -23.22 0.03
N LYS A 89 1.02 -23.71 1.06
CA LYS A 89 -0.38 -23.32 1.35
C LYS A 89 -0.49 -21.82 1.61
N SER A 90 0.46 -21.24 2.35
CA SER A 90 0.53 -19.79 2.58
C SER A 90 0.71 -19.02 1.27
N TYR A 91 1.63 -19.46 0.41
CA TYR A 91 1.83 -18.90 -0.93
C TYR A 91 0.55 -18.93 -1.77
N LEU A 92 -0.12 -20.08 -1.85
CA LEU A 92 -1.34 -20.25 -2.65
C LEU A 92 -2.47 -19.33 -2.17
N LYS A 93 -2.69 -19.22 -0.85
CA LYS A 93 -3.70 -18.32 -0.27
C LYS A 93 -3.37 -16.85 -0.53
N LYS A 94 -2.10 -16.46 -0.44
CA LYS A 94 -1.63 -15.10 -0.78
C LYS A 94 -1.85 -14.78 -2.26
N GLU A 95 -1.61 -15.73 -3.16
CA GLU A 95 -1.90 -15.53 -4.58
C GLU A 95 -3.42 -15.45 -4.85
N LEU A 96 -4.24 -16.26 -4.16
CA LEU A 96 -5.70 -16.19 -4.26
C LEU A 96 -6.24 -14.83 -3.80
N SER A 97 -5.70 -14.26 -2.72
CA SER A 97 -6.14 -12.94 -2.21
C SER A 97 -5.83 -11.81 -3.18
N LYS A 98 -4.70 -11.87 -3.89
CA LYS A 98 -4.36 -10.89 -4.93
C LYS A 98 -5.38 -10.84 -6.06
N LEU A 99 -5.99 -11.97 -6.44
CA LEU A 99 -6.96 -12.03 -7.55
C LEU A 99 -8.23 -11.20 -7.29
N LYS A 100 -8.56 -10.90 -6.03
CA LYS A 100 -9.70 -10.05 -5.67
C LYS A 100 -9.47 -8.56 -5.98
N LYS A 101 -8.21 -8.12 -6.16
CA LYS A 101 -7.90 -6.71 -6.48
C LYS A 101 -8.41 -6.38 -7.90
N PRO A 102 -9.13 -5.25 -8.10
CA PRO A 102 -9.74 -4.93 -9.39
C PRO A 102 -8.71 -4.66 -10.49
N ASN A 103 -7.54 -4.12 -10.14
CA ASN A 103 -6.48 -3.71 -11.08
C ASN A 103 -5.21 -4.57 -10.95
N ILE A 104 -5.34 -5.89 -10.80
CA ILE A 104 -4.16 -6.76 -10.77
C ILE A 104 -3.49 -6.73 -12.15
N ARG A 105 -2.18 -6.45 -12.18
CA ARG A 105 -1.39 -6.46 -13.42
C ARG A 105 -0.57 -7.73 -13.49
N PHE A 106 -0.65 -8.39 -14.64
CA PHE A 106 0.07 -9.61 -14.93
C PHE A 106 1.25 -9.30 -15.91
N PRO A 107 2.53 -9.20 -15.45
CA PRO A 107 3.72 -8.86 -16.28
C PRO A 107 4.08 -9.94 -17.34
N LYS A 108 5.26 -9.88 -18.02
CA LYS A 108 5.79 -10.91 -18.97
C LYS A 108 6.96 -11.74 -18.37
N THR A 109 7.12 -13.05 -18.68
CA THR A 109 8.30 -13.89 -18.26
C THR A 109 8.95 -14.66 -19.40
N GLU A 110 10.15 -15.18 -19.14
CA GLU A 110 10.88 -16.14 -19.97
C GLU A 110 10.24 -17.54 -20.06
N LEU A 111 9.33 -17.92 -19.13
CA LEU A 111 8.65 -19.22 -19.18
C LEU A 111 7.72 -19.33 -20.39
N ASP A 112 7.10 -18.23 -20.83
CA ASP A 112 6.26 -18.19 -22.04
C ASP A 112 6.99 -18.79 -23.24
N SER A 113 8.21 -18.32 -23.48
CA SER A 113 9.03 -18.74 -24.63
C SER A 113 9.30 -20.25 -24.62
N LYS A 114 9.39 -20.86 -23.42
CA LYS A 114 9.66 -22.29 -23.27
C LYS A 114 8.46 -23.15 -23.68
N PHE A 115 7.24 -22.67 -23.40
CA PHE A 115 6.01 -23.43 -23.63
C PHE A 115 5.21 -22.94 -24.86
N GLU A 116 5.59 -21.82 -25.47
CA GLU A 116 5.08 -21.36 -26.78
C GLU A 116 5.27 -22.42 -27.88
N GLN A 117 6.26 -23.30 -27.74
CA GLN A 117 6.46 -24.42 -28.67
C GLN A 117 5.27 -25.40 -28.70
N LEU A 118 4.45 -25.44 -27.64
CA LEU A 118 3.21 -26.24 -27.59
C LEU A 118 2.09 -25.67 -28.48
N LEU A 119 2.21 -24.42 -28.91
CA LEU A 119 1.22 -23.77 -29.78
C LEU A 119 1.48 -24.03 -31.27
N ASN A 120 2.50 -24.84 -31.60
CA ASN A 120 2.86 -25.18 -32.96
C ASN A 120 2.41 -26.62 -33.28
N PRO A 121 1.77 -26.84 -34.44
CA PRO A 121 1.30 -28.16 -34.81
C PRO A 121 2.48 -29.12 -34.99
N LYS A 122 2.28 -30.35 -34.51
CA LYS A 122 3.21 -31.48 -34.64
C LYS A 122 2.72 -32.54 -35.63
N GLY A 123 1.50 -32.38 -36.16
CA GLY A 123 0.92 -33.30 -37.15
C GLY A 123 0.34 -34.58 -36.56
N ASN A 124 0.31 -34.69 -35.23
CA ASN A 124 -0.33 -35.78 -34.50
C ASN A 124 -1.84 -35.55 -34.38
N SER A 125 -2.60 -36.60 -34.05
CA SER A 125 -4.00 -36.43 -33.67
C SER A 125 -4.12 -35.69 -32.33
N VAL A 126 -5.27 -35.08 -32.09
CA VAL A 126 -5.57 -34.36 -30.84
C VAL A 126 -5.47 -35.25 -29.61
N ASP A 127 -5.92 -36.50 -29.73
CA ASP A 127 -5.87 -37.49 -28.65
C ASP A 127 -4.42 -37.84 -28.26
N GLU A 128 -3.48 -37.74 -29.21
CA GLU A 128 -2.04 -37.94 -28.96
C GLU A 128 -1.37 -36.70 -28.35
N GLN A 129 -1.91 -35.50 -28.56
CA GLN A 129 -1.34 -34.26 -28.03
C GLN A 129 -1.85 -33.89 -26.64
N LEU A 130 -3.09 -34.24 -26.32
CA LEU A 130 -3.75 -33.90 -25.06
C LEU A 130 -2.90 -34.28 -23.82
N PRO A 131 -2.30 -35.49 -23.74
CA PRO A 131 -1.47 -35.86 -22.60
C PRO A 131 -0.22 -34.98 -22.48
N THR A 132 0.37 -34.57 -23.62
CA THR A 132 1.55 -33.69 -23.65
C THR A 132 1.21 -32.31 -23.09
N ILE A 133 0.08 -31.74 -23.49
CA ILE A 133 -0.36 -30.41 -23.00
C ILE A 133 -0.66 -30.47 -21.50
N LYS A 134 -1.39 -31.50 -21.05
CA LYS A 134 -1.67 -31.73 -19.62
C LYS A 134 -0.38 -31.86 -18.80
N LEU A 135 0.59 -32.61 -19.30
CA LEU A 135 1.90 -32.78 -18.66
C LEU A 135 2.63 -31.45 -18.53
N SER A 136 2.70 -30.66 -19.60
CA SER A 136 3.34 -29.34 -19.56
C SER A 136 2.65 -28.37 -18.60
N LEU A 137 1.32 -28.41 -18.47
CA LEU A 137 0.59 -27.61 -17.47
C LEU A 137 1.01 -27.97 -16.03
N LYS A 138 1.19 -29.26 -15.74
CA LYS A 138 1.67 -29.76 -14.44
C LYS A 138 3.13 -29.39 -14.18
N GLU A 139 4.00 -29.49 -15.19
CA GLU A 139 5.41 -29.09 -15.09
C GLU A 139 5.55 -27.58 -14.85
N MET A 140 4.74 -26.76 -15.52
CA MET A 140 4.69 -25.31 -15.30
C MET A 140 4.40 -24.96 -13.84
N LEU A 141 3.49 -25.70 -13.18
CA LEU A 141 3.24 -25.52 -11.74
C LEU A 141 4.47 -25.80 -10.89
N LEU A 142 5.13 -26.93 -11.14
CA LEU A 142 6.32 -27.30 -10.36
C LEU A 142 7.46 -26.30 -10.58
N GLU A 143 7.61 -25.77 -11.79
CA GLU A 143 8.57 -24.70 -12.10
C GLU A 143 8.24 -23.40 -11.38
N GLU A 144 6.98 -23.01 -11.31
CA GLU A 144 6.55 -21.82 -10.56
C GLU A 144 6.89 -21.93 -9.07
N LEU A 145 6.53 -23.04 -8.43
CA LEU A 145 6.84 -23.26 -7.01
C LEU A 145 8.35 -23.22 -6.76
N LYS A 146 9.14 -23.81 -7.65
CA LYS A 146 10.61 -23.78 -7.59
C LYS A 146 11.18 -22.37 -7.76
N LEU A 147 10.64 -21.57 -8.69
CA LEU A 147 11.06 -20.17 -8.87
C LEU A 147 10.76 -19.31 -7.64
N MET A 148 9.67 -19.63 -6.93
CA MET A 148 9.33 -19.02 -5.63
C MET A 148 10.21 -19.54 -4.47
N LYS A 149 11.21 -20.38 -4.76
CA LYS A 149 12.09 -21.02 -3.78
C LYS A 149 11.33 -21.88 -2.75
N LEU A 150 10.14 -22.35 -3.11
CA LEU A 150 9.35 -23.25 -2.28
C LEU A 150 9.82 -24.68 -2.52
N ARG A 151 10.11 -25.39 -1.44
CA ARG A 151 10.48 -26.80 -1.51
C ARG A 151 9.22 -27.63 -1.75
N VAL A 152 9.15 -28.32 -2.87
CA VAL A 152 8.02 -29.19 -3.22
C VAL A 152 8.31 -30.61 -2.73
N PRO A 153 7.52 -31.15 -1.77
CA PRO A 153 7.65 -32.55 -1.35
C PRO A 153 7.46 -33.52 -2.50
N LEU A 154 8.16 -34.66 -2.46
CA LEU A 154 8.04 -35.69 -3.50
C LEU A 154 6.60 -36.21 -3.60
N GLU A 155 5.91 -36.35 -2.47
CA GLU A 155 4.50 -36.79 -2.45
C GLU A 155 3.58 -35.77 -3.12
N LEU A 156 3.76 -34.47 -2.87
CA LEU A 156 3.00 -33.41 -3.55
C LEU A 156 3.27 -33.43 -5.05
N LYS A 157 4.54 -33.56 -5.44
CA LYS A 157 4.92 -33.71 -6.86
C LYS A 157 4.20 -34.88 -7.50
N ASN A 158 4.21 -36.06 -6.88
CA ASN A 158 3.54 -37.25 -7.42
C ASN A 158 2.02 -37.04 -7.53
N LYS A 159 1.37 -36.41 -6.54
CA LYS A 159 -0.07 -36.11 -6.61
C LYS A 159 -0.42 -35.13 -7.73
N ILE A 160 0.43 -34.14 -7.98
CA ILE A 160 0.25 -33.20 -9.11
C ILE A 160 0.43 -33.95 -10.45
N MET A 161 1.45 -34.79 -10.55
CA MET A 161 1.81 -35.47 -11.81
C MET A 161 0.85 -36.62 -12.14
N ASP A 162 0.60 -37.49 -11.18
CA ASP A 162 -0.05 -38.79 -11.37
C ASP A 162 -1.45 -38.86 -10.75
N GLY A 163 -1.88 -37.82 -10.02
CA GLY A 163 -3.14 -37.81 -9.30
C GLY A 163 -3.11 -38.59 -7.99
N TRP A 164 -4.27 -38.78 -7.38
CA TRP A 164 -4.43 -39.59 -6.16
C TRP A 164 -5.79 -40.27 -6.12
N ASN A 165 -5.92 -41.28 -5.26
CA ASN A 165 -7.19 -41.97 -5.05
C ASN A 165 -7.79 -41.58 -3.69
N GLU A 166 -9.05 -41.18 -3.68
CA GLU A 166 -9.86 -41.04 -2.46
C GLU A 166 -11.10 -41.91 -2.63
N GLY A 167 -11.17 -43.00 -1.85
CA GLY A 167 -12.17 -44.06 -2.04
C GLY A 167 -12.00 -44.78 -3.39
N ASN A 168 -13.10 -44.93 -4.13
CA ASN A 168 -13.11 -45.57 -5.46
C ASN A 168 -12.86 -44.59 -6.61
N LYS A 169 -12.59 -43.32 -6.33
CA LYS A 169 -12.39 -42.28 -7.33
C LYS A 169 -10.92 -41.87 -7.43
N HIS A 170 -10.43 -41.81 -8.66
CA HIS A 170 -9.16 -41.17 -8.99
C HIS A 170 -9.39 -39.67 -9.23
N TYR A 171 -8.50 -38.85 -8.69
CA TYR A 171 -8.51 -37.40 -8.81
C TYR A 171 -7.26 -36.96 -9.56
N ASP A 172 -7.48 -36.28 -10.70
CA ASP A 172 -6.42 -35.67 -11.48
C ASP A 172 -6.39 -34.15 -11.23
N TRP A 173 -5.18 -33.61 -11.09
CA TRP A 173 -4.98 -32.18 -10.81
C TRP A 173 -5.52 -31.28 -11.93
N TYR A 174 -5.38 -31.68 -13.20
CA TYR A 174 -5.86 -30.89 -14.34
C TYR A 174 -7.40 -30.93 -14.43
N GLU A 175 -8.02 -32.08 -14.16
CA GLU A 175 -9.47 -32.19 -14.11
C GLU A 175 -10.08 -31.39 -12.94
N LEU A 176 -9.41 -31.36 -11.78
CA LEU A 176 -9.78 -30.47 -10.68
C LEU A 176 -9.69 -28.99 -11.08
N MET A 177 -8.62 -28.61 -11.77
CA MET A 177 -8.49 -27.26 -12.32
C MET A 177 -9.65 -26.93 -13.27
N CYS A 178 -10.03 -27.84 -14.16
CA CYS A 178 -11.20 -27.64 -15.03
C CYS A 178 -12.48 -27.49 -14.21
N ALA A 179 -12.69 -28.35 -13.22
CA ALA A 179 -13.85 -28.28 -12.33
C ALA A 179 -13.96 -26.91 -11.63
N PHE A 180 -12.87 -26.38 -11.09
CA PHE A 180 -12.86 -25.05 -10.45
C PHE A 180 -13.07 -23.89 -11.42
N ALA A 181 -12.69 -24.03 -12.70
CA ALA A 181 -12.89 -23.00 -13.71
C ALA A 181 -14.36 -22.90 -14.16
N THR A 182 -15.14 -23.97 -13.99
CA THR A 182 -16.52 -24.10 -14.51
C THR A 182 -17.42 -22.92 -14.14
N GLU A 183 -17.47 -22.55 -12.86
CA GLU A 183 -18.36 -21.47 -12.40
C GLU A 183 -18.01 -20.12 -13.03
N ASP A 184 -16.72 -19.80 -13.17
CA ASP A 184 -16.29 -18.56 -13.81
C ASP A 184 -16.62 -18.56 -15.32
N PHE A 185 -16.52 -19.72 -15.99
CA PHE A 185 -16.89 -19.87 -17.41
C PHE A 185 -18.40 -19.86 -17.64
N LYS A 186 -19.18 -20.29 -16.64
CA LYS A 186 -20.64 -20.31 -16.68
C LYS A 186 -21.26 -18.94 -16.44
N SER A 187 -20.80 -18.24 -15.39
CA SER A 187 -21.41 -17.02 -14.87
C SER A 187 -20.86 -15.72 -15.46
N ASN A 188 -19.62 -15.70 -15.96
CA ASN A 188 -19.01 -14.50 -16.50
C ASN A 188 -19.27 -14.32 -18.01
N GLU A 189 -20.18 -13.42 -18.35
CA GLU A 189 -20.54 -13.11 -19.75
C GLU A 189 -19.36 -12.62 -20.60
N ARG A 190 -18.39 -11.89 -20.01
CA ARG A 190 -17.21 -11.39 -20.74
C ARG A 190 -16.27 -12.52 -21.14
N ILE A 191 -16.06 -13.49 -20.26
CA ILE A 191 -15.28 -14.71 -20.55
C ILE A 191 -15.94 -15.49 -21.67
N ARG A 192 -17.26 -15.73 -21.57
CA ARG A 192 -18.03 -16.46 -22.58
C ARG A 192 -17.96 -15.79 -23.95
N ALA A 193 -18.10 -14.46 -23.98
CA ALA A 193 -18.02 -13.68 -25.21
C ALA A 193 -16.66 -13.88 -25.89
N VAL A 194 -15.55 -13.67 -25.18
CA VAL A 194 -14.19 -13.78 -25.77
C VAL A 194 -13.89 -15.19 -26.25
N ILE A 195 -14.27 -16.24 -25.50
CA ILE A 195 -14.04 -17.62 -25.96
C ILE A 195 -14.87 -17.90 -27.22
N GLN A 196 -16.11 -17.43 -27.27
CA GLN A 196 -16.95 -17.60 -28.46
C GLN A 196 -16.36 -16.86 -29.67
N THR A 197 -15.96 -15.59 -29.51
CA THR A 197 -15.54 -14.72 -30.62
C THR A 197 -14.11 -14.99 -31.07
N ASP A 198 -13.19 -15.19 -30.15
CA ASP A 198 -11.75 -15.21 -30.41
C ASP A 198 -11.12 -16.60 -30.35
N TYR A 199 -11.92 -17.63 -30.05
CA TYR A 199 -11.47 -19.01 -30.11
C TYR A 199 -12.39 -19.87 -30.97
N LEU A 200 -13.64 -20.07 -30.55
CA LEU A 200 -14.57 -20.99 -31.21
C LEU A 200 -14.94 -20.54 -32.63
N SER A 201 -15.19 -19.25 -32.84
CA SER A 201 -15.53 -18.72 -34.17
C SER A 201 -14.40 -18.90 -35.18
N ILE A 202 -13.13 -18.85 -34.74
CA ILE A 202 -11.96 -19.07 -35.60
C ILE A 202 -11.89 -20.53 -36.05
N LEU A 203 -12.20 -21.47 -35.15
CA LEU A 203 -12.28 -22.89 -35.46
C LEU A 203 -13.41 -23.17 -36.46
N THR A 204 -14.59 -22.55 -36.26
CA THR A 204 -15.76 -22.72 -37.13
C THR A 204 -15.57 -22.08 -38.51
N GLN A 205 -14.92 -20.91 -38.62
CA GLN A 205 -14.66 -20.28 -39.92
C GLN A 205 -13.72 -21.09 -40.82
N GLN A 206 -12.88 -21.95 -40.23
CA GLN A 206 -11.84 -22.68 -40.94
C GLN A 206 -12.20 -24.15 -41.16
N SER A 207 -13.36 -24.59 -40.68
CA SER A 207 -13.91 -25.91 -40.94
C SER A 207 -15.44 -25.85 -40.96
N ASN A 208 -16.03 -26.12 -42.13
CA ASN A 208 -17.49 -26.16 -42.31
C ASN A 208 -18.18 -27.23 -41.44
N ASP A 209 -17.42 -28.19 -40.90
CA ASP A 209 -17.92 -29.32 -40.13
C ASP A 209 -17.75 -29.14 -38.60
N ILE A 210 -17.25 -27.98 -38.14
CA ILE A 210 -17.06 -27.64 -36.72
C ILE A 210 -18.01 -26.50 -36.34
N ASN A 211 -19.12 -26.82 -35.69
CA ASN A 211 -20.06 -25.82 -35.16
C ASN A 211 -20.19 -26.01 -33.63
N ILE A 212 -19.26 -25.40 -32.88
CA ILE A 212 -19.20 -25.52 -31.43
C ILE A 212 -19.56 -24.17 -30.82
N LYS A 213 -20.47 -24.20 -29.86
CA LYS A 213 -20.85 -23.03 -29.08
C LYS A 213 -20.24 -23.11 -27.69
N ILE A 214 -20.10 -21.95 -27.07
CA ILE A 214 -19.64 -21.84 -25.69
C ILE A 214 -20.51 -22.68 -24.73
N ASP A 215 -21.80 -22.85 -25.01
CA ASP A 215 -22.70 -23.67 -24.20
C ASP A 215 -22.36 -25.16 -24.24
N ASP A 216 -21.82 -25.66 -25.35
CA ASP A 216 -21.35 -27.05 -25.46
C ASP A 216 -20.12 -27.27 -24.58
N VAL A 217 -19.21 -26.28 -24.57
CA VAL A 217 -18.00 -26.26 -23.73
C VAL A 217 -18.37 -26.20 -22.24
N VAL A 218 -19.31 -25.31 -21.87
CA VAL A 218 -19.79 -25.17 -20.49
C VAL A 218 -20.46 -26.46 -20.01
N SER A 219 -21.31 -27.09 -20.84
CA SER A 219 -21.97 -28.36 -20.50
C SER A 219 -20.96 -29.48 -20.21
N HIS A 220 -19.86 -29.53 -20.96
CA HIS A 220 -18.78 -30.48 -20.71
C HIS A 220 -18.08 -30.22 -19.36
N LEU A 221 -17.79 -28.96 -19.06
CA LEU A 221 -17.19 -28.56 -17.78
C LEU A 221 -18.09 -28.89 -16.59
N GLU A 222 -19.41 -28.68 -16.71
CA GLU A 222 -20.39 -29.03 -15.68
C GLU A 222 -20.40 -30.54 -15.39
N ALA A 223 -20.19 -31.39 -16.40
CA ALA A 223 -20.06 -32.84 -16.21
C ALA A 223 -18.80 -33.20 -15.39
N ILE A 224 -17.67 -32.52 -15.65
CA ILE A 224 -16.44 -32.67 -14.85
C ILE A 224 -16.69 -32.17 -13.43
N GLU A 225 -17.24 -30.96 -13.27
CA GLU A 225 -17.56 -30.37 -11.97
C GLU A 225 -18.45 -31.29 -11.12
N ALA A 226 -19.51 -31.83 -11.71
CA ALA A 226 -20.42 -32.76 -11.04
C ALA A 226 -19.69 -34.01 -10.52
N ALA A 227 -18.72 -34.53 -11.27
CA ALA A 227 -17.92 -35.65 -10.82
C ALA A 227 -17.03 -35.27 -9.63
N TYR A 228 -16.51 -34.04 -9.57
CA TYR A 228 -15.56 -33.56 -8.56
C TYR A 228 -16.20 -32.84 -7.37
N LYS A 229 -17.53 -32.69 -7.36
CA LYS A 229 -18.33 -32.00 -6.34
C LYS A 229 -17.94 -32.25 -4.87
N PRO A 230 -17.64 -33.49 -4.41
CA PRO A 230 -17.29 -33.72 -3.01
C PRO A 230 -16.03 -32.98 -2.54
N ILE A 231 -15.06 -32.77 -3.43
CA ILE A 231 -13.82 -32.05 -3.12
C ILE A 231 -14.00 -30.54 -3.26
N LEU A 232 -14.85 -30.07 -4.18
CA LEU A 232 -15.08 -28.64 -4.40
C LEU A 232 -15.57 -27.94 -3.12
N VAL A 233 -16.42 -28.60 -2.33
CA VAL A 233 -16.92 -28.10 -1.04
C VAL A 233 -15.79 -27.86 -0.02
N LYS A 234 -14.73 -28.68 -0.02
CA LYS A 234 -13.57 -28.50 0.87
C LYS A 234 -12.85 -27.16 0.58
N VAL A 235 -12.89 -26.68 -0.67
CA VAL A 235 -12.21 -25.46 -1.13
C VAL A 235 -13.04 -24.19 -1.01
N GLU A 236 -14.37 -24.29 -1.06
CA GLU A 236 -15.28 -23.16 -0.77
C GLU A 236 -14.95 -22.51 0.58
N THR A 237 -14.52 -23.31 1.57
CA THR A 237 -14.07 -22.81 2.87
C THR A 237 -12.85 -21.90 2.76
N ILE A 238 -11.85 -22.25 1.94
CA ILE A 238 -10.63 -21.44 1.73
C ILE A 238 -10.96 -20.16 0.97
N ILE A 239 -11.81 -20.25 -0.05
CA ILE A 239 -12.28 -19.07 -0.80
C ILE A 239 -13.03 -18.13 0.16
N SER A 240 -13.88 -18.65 1.03
CA SER A 240 -14.62 -17.85 2.03
C SER A 240 -13.68 -17.14 3.02
N ILE A 241 -12.57 -17.76 3.40
CA ILE A 241 -11.53 -17.16 4.27
C ILE A 241 -10.85 -15.98 3.58
N VAL A 242 -10.47 -16.17 2.31
CA VAL A 242 -9.86 -15.10 1.50
C VAL A 242 -10.86 -13.97 1.29
N GLU A 243 -12.14 -14.29 1.07
CA GLU A 243 -13.23 -13.32 0.91
C GLU A 243 -13.48 -12.53 2.19
N ASN A 244 -13.59 -13.19 3.34
CA ASN A 244 -13.78 -12.55 4.64
C ASN A 244 -12.60 -11.65 5.00
N THR A 245 -11.37 -12.09 4.75
CA THR A 245 -10.17 -11.24 4.91
C THR A 245 -10.25 -9.99 4.04
N ASN A 246 -10.65 -10.14 2.78
CA ASN A 246 -10.78 -9.01 1.85
C ASN A 246 -11.94 -8.06 2.26
N GLU A 247 -13.04 -8.59 2.81
CA GLU A 247 -14.12 -7.79 3.38
C GLU A 247 -13.64 -6.97 4.60
N LYS A 248 -12.90 -7.58 5.52
CA LYS A 248 -12.29 -6.87 6.67
C LYS A 248 -11.39 -5.73 6.20
N VAL A 249 -10.61 -5.95 5.14
CA VAL A 249 -9.76 -4.92 4.53
C VAL A 249 -10.59 -3.80 3.89
N ASN A 250 -11.67 -4.13 3.18
CA ASN A 250 -12.58 -3.13 2.61
C ASN A 250 -13.30 -2.32 3.71
N GLN A 251 -13.58 -2.94 4.87
CA GLN A 251 -14.11 -2.23 6.03
C GLN A 251 -13.13 -1.20 6.59
N ILE A 252 -11.81 -1.34 6.39
CA ILE A 252 -10.82 -0.31 6.78
C ILE A 252 -11.11 0.99 6.02
N ASP A 253 -11.22 0.92 4.69
CA ASP A 253 -11.46 2.11 3.87
C ASP A 253 -12.79 2.78 4.24
N LYS A 254 -13.80 1.99 4.60
CA LYS A 254 -15.10 2.49 5.07
C LYS A 254 -15.01 3.14 6.45
N LYS A 255 -14.33 2.50 7.41
CA LYS A 255 -14.09 3.09 8.75
C LYS A 255 -13.34 4.42 8.64
N VAL A 256 -12.39 4.52 7.71
CA VAL A 256 -11.66 5.77 7.43
C VAL A 256 -12.61 6.83 6.88
N ASP A 257 -13.49 6.48 5.94
CA ASP A 257 -14.52 7.42 5.45
C ASP A 257 -15.45 7.87 6.59
N ASP A 258 -15.92 6.93 7.43
CA ASP A 258 -16.79 7.22 8.57
C ASP A 258 -16.11 8.13 9.62
N LEU A 259 -14.83 7.90 9.92
CA LEU A 259 -14.03 8.74 10.82
C LEU A 259 -13.90 10.17 10.30
N VAL A 260 -13.63 10.30 9.00
CA VAL A 260 -13.56 11.60 8.32
C VAL A 260 -14.92 12.31 8.36
N GLU A 261 -16.00 11.60 8.06
CA GLU A 261 -17.38 12.12 8.09
C GLU A 261 -17.74 12.64 9.48
N ALA A 262 -17.49 11.83 10.52
CA ALA A 262 -17.74 12.18 11.92
C ALA A 262 -16.98 13.45 12.35
N LEU A 263 -15.75 13.64 11.85
CA LEU A 263 -14.95 14.82 12.15
C LEU A 263 -15.40 16.07 11.38
N LYS A 264 -15.89 15.94 10.14
CA LYS A 264 -16.56 17.04 9.42
C LYS A 264 -17.80 17.55 10.15
N LEU A 265 -18.57 16.64 10.74
CA LEU A 265 -19.75 16.98 11.54
C LEU A 265 -19.37 17.71 12.85
N LYS A 266 -18.32 17.26 13.55
CA LYS A 266 -17.82 17.90 14.78
C LYS A 266 -17.26 19.31 14.57
N THR A 267 -16.81 19.64 13.36
CA THR A 267 -16.21 20.94 13.02
C THR A 267 -17.23 21.98 12.55
N GLY A 268 -18.53 21.75 12.81
CA GLY A 268 -19.59 22.75 12.61
C GLY A 268 -20.00 22.97 11.16
N GLY A 269 -19.76 22.01 10.27
CA GLY A 269 -20.22 22.08 8.89
C GLY A 269 -19.61 23.25 8.10
N LYS A 270 -18.39 23.71 8.44
CA LYS A 270 -17.63 24.61 7.55
C LYS A 270 -17.45 23.88 6.21
N LYS A 271 -18.24 24.28 5.22
CA LYS A 271 -18.28 23.75 3.84
C LYS A 271 -16.93 23.77 3.10
N ASN A 272 -15.90 24.40 3.68
CA ASN A 272 -14.57 24.61 3.08
C ASN A 272 -13.44 23.95 3.88
N ILE A 273 -13.62 22.74 4.42
CA ILE A 273 -12.46 21.97 4.87
C ILE A 273 -11.79 21.40 3.61
N LEU A 274 -10.64 21.95 3.24
CA LEU A 274 -9.72 21.45 2.22
C LEU A 274 -9.21 20.05 2.59
N PHE A 275 -10.06 19.03 2.47
CA PHE A 275 -9.76 17.64 2.78
C PHE A 275 -10.56 16.72 1.86
N ASN A 276 -9.85 15.86 1.12
CA ASN A 276 -10.45 14.79 0.35
C ASN A 276 -9.88 13.43 0.82
N THR A 277 -10.75 12.44 0.93
CA THR A 277 -10.36 11.07 1.33
C THR A 277 -9.51 10.38 0.27
N LYS A 278 -9.60 10.84 -0.98
CA LYS A 278 -8.87 10.27 -2.12
C LYS A 278 -7.35 10.45 -1.99
N GLY A 279 -6.88 11.63 -1.59
CA GLY A 279 -5.49 11.97 -1.35
C GLY A 279 -4.95 11.22 -0.14
N LEU A 280 -5.69 11.21 0.97
CA LEU A 280 -5.34 10.41 2.14
C LEU A 280 -5.13 8.92 1.76
N LYS A 281 -6.10 8.33 1.06
CA LYS A 281 -6.03 6.93 0.59
C LYS A 281 -4.93 6.69 -0.45
N ALA A 282 -4.54 7.72 -1.21
CA ALA A 282 -3.44 7.66 -2.16
C ALA A 282 -2.06 7.86 -1.51
N SER A 283 -2.01 8.35 -0.26
CA SER A 283 -0.74 8.65 0.42
C SER A 283 0.11 7.39 0.64
N THR A 284 1.43 7.57 0.61
CA THR A 284 2.40 6.50 0.84
C THR A 284 2.24 5.89 2.24
N ASN A 285 2.03 6.74 3.25
CA ASN A 285 1.83 6.32 4.64
C ASN A 285 0.57 5.47 4.81
N TYR A 286 -0.57 5.90 4.25
CA TYR A 286 -1.81 5.13 4.30
C TYR A 286 -1.64 3.74 3.67
N ASN A 287 -1.07 3.69 2.47
CA ASN A 287 -0.87 2.44 1.75
C ASN A 287 0.10 1.50 2.48
N LYS A 288 1.12 2.04 3.15
CA LYS A 288 2.04 1.25 3.99
C LYS A 288 1.31 0.61 5.17
N ILE A 289 0.52 1.39 5.91
CA ILE A 289 -0.26 0.89 7.06
C ILE A 289 -1.31 -0.12 6.60
N LYS A 290 -2.05 0.19 5.53
CA LYS A 290 -3.06 -0.71 4.94
C LYS A 290 -2.46 -2.03 4.47
N THR A 291 -1.31 -2.01 3.79
CA THR A 291 -0.61 -3.24 3.36
C THR A 291 -0.19 -4.09 4.55
N LYS A 292 0.28 -3.46 5.64
CA LYS A 292 0.62 -4.16 6.88
C LYS A 292 -0.62 -4.80 7.53
N LEU A 293 -1.75 -4.10 7.57
CA LEU A 293 -3.02 -4.64 8.04
C LEU A 293 -3.52 -5.79 7.19
N GLU A 294 -3.45 -5.68 5.86
CA GLU A 294 -3.79 -6.77 4.92
C GLU A 294 -3.02 -8.06 5.24
N ALA A 295 -1.71 -7.95 5.50
CA ALA A 295 -0.88 -9.09 5.87
C ALA A 295 -1.29 -9.67 7.24
N LEU A 296 -1.50 -8.81 8.25
CA LEU A 296 -1.85 -9.25 9.60
C LEU A 296 -3.22 -9.93 9.68
N TYR A 297 -4.24 -9.45 8.94
CA TYR A 297 -5.54 -10.12 8.87
C TYR A 297 -5.45 -11.50 8.21
N LEU A 298 -4.63 -11.62 7.16
CA LEU A 298 -4.41 -12.90 6.49
C LEU A 298 -3.67 -13.89 7.41
N ASP A 299 -2.63 -13.43 8.11
CA ASP A 299 -1.85 -14.24 9.04
C ASP A 299 -2.70 -14.71 10.22
N GLU A 300 -3.56 -13.84 10.77
CA GLU A 300 -4.51 -14.19 11.84
C GLU A 300 -5.48 -15.29 11.39
N GLU A 301 -6.08 -15.16 10.21
CA GLU A 301 -7.03 -16.16 9.70
C GLU A 301 -6.32 -17.48 9.35
N ASN A 302 -5.08 -17.43 8.84
CA ASN A 302 -4.26 -18.62 8.63
C ASN A 302 -3.95 -19.34 9.94
N LEU A 303 -3.55 -18.60 10.97
CA LEU A 303 -3.28 -19.15 12.30
C LEU A 303 -4.54 -19.74 12.93
N ARG A 304 -5.71 -19.12 12.70
CA ARG A 304 -7.00 -19.68 13.16
C ARG A 304 -7.26 -21.06 12.57
N ILE A 305 -7.02 -21.26 11.28
CA ILE A 305 -7.17 -22.58 10.62
C ILE A 305 -6.16 -23.56 11.18
N GLU A 306 -4.88 -23.15 11.27
CA GLU A 306 -3.81 -23.98 11.81
C GLU A 306 -4.11 -24.45 13.25
N ILE A 307 -4.71 -23.58 14.07
CA ILE A 307 -5.18 -23.91 15.42
C ILE A 307 -6.29 -24.96 15.37
N GLU A 308 -7.27 -24.85 14.48
CA GLU A 308 -8.34 -25.85 14.35
C GLU A 308 -7.81 -27.20 13.84
N ASP A 309 -6.89 -27.19 12.88
CA ASP A 309 -6.21 -28.40 12.39
C ASP A 309 -5.44 -29.09 13.52
N TYR A 310 -4.65 -28.32 14.29
CA TYR A 310 -3.94 -28.87 15.44
C TYR A 310 -4.88 -29.36 16.54
N LYS A 311 -6.04 -28.73 16.76
CA LYS A 311 -7.06 -29.23 17.70
C LYS A 311 -7.59 -30.59 17.26
N LEU A 312 -7.86 -30.79 15.96
CA LEU A 312 -8.27 -32.09 15.42
C LEU A 312 -7.15 -33.12 15.55
N GLU A 313 -5.92 -32.75 15.17
CA GLU A 313 -4.77 -33.64 15.29
C GLU A 313 -4.50 -34.10 16.73
N VAL A 314 -4.70 -33.22 17.72
CA VAL A 314 -4.57 -33.53 19.15
C VAL A 314 -5.67 -34.51 19.59
N LYS A 315 -6.90 -34.38 19.08
CA LYS A 315 -7.99 -35.33 19.37
C LYS A 315 -7.71 -36.73 18.82
N GLU A 316 -7.07 -36.82 17.66
CA GLU A 316 -6.73 -38.07 16.98
C GLU A 316 -5.35 -38.64 17.39
N ALA A 317 -4.63 -37.95 18.26
CA ALA A 317 -3.28 -38.32 18.66
C ALA A 317 -3.24 -39.58 19.53
N ASN A 318 -2.21 -40.40 19.34
CA ASN A 318 -1.90 -41.51 20.24
C ASN A 318 -0.95 -41.06 21.36
N SER A 319 -0.74 -41.90 22.37
CA SER A 319 0.09 -41.57 23.54
C SER A 319 1.50 -41.11 23.20
N ASN A 320 2.06 -41.56 22.07
CA ASN A 320 3.44 -41.31 21.69
C ASN A 320 3.65 -39.95 20.99
N ASN A 321 2.60 -39.37 20.39
CA ASN A 321 2.69 -38.10 19.66
C ASN A 321 1.82 -36.97 20.23
N LEU A 322 0.97 -37.26 21.21
CA LEU A 322 0.05 -36.30 21.85
C LEU A 322 0.77 -35.06 22.38
N GLU A 323 1.88 -35.23 23.11
CA GLU A 323 2.59 -34.11 23.75
C GLU A 323 3.23 -33.17 22.72
N ARG A 324 3.77 -33.74 21.63
CA ARG A 324 4.31 -32.94 20.52
C ARG A 324 3.21 -32.11 19.87
N LYS A 325 2.05 -32.70 19.58
CA LYS A 325 0.91 -32.02 18.94
C LYS A 325 0.33 -30.93 19.83
N LYS A 326 0.23 -31.15 21.15
CA LYS A 326 -0.16 -30.11 22.12
C LYS A 326 0.78 -28.91 22.12
N ARG A 327 2.10 -29.14 22.01
CA ARG A 327 3.08 -28.04 21.89
C ARG A 327 2.91 -27.25 20.60
N LEU A 328 2.66 -27.92 19.47
CA LEU A 328 2.40 -27.24 18.20
C LEU A 328 1.14 -26.39 18.28
N LEU A 329 0.06 -26.92 18.86
CA LEU A 329 -1.17 -26.17 19.12
C LEU A 329 -0.92 -24.92 19.97
N ASN A 330 -0.24 -25.08 21.12
CA ASN A 330 0.06 -23.96 22.01
C ASN A 330 0.93 -22.88 21.31
N ASN A 331 1.92 -23.29 20.51
CA ASN A 331 2.73 -22.34 19.74
C ASN A 331 1.89 -21.57 18.71
N ALA A 332 0.96 -22.26 18.01
CA ALA A 332 0.06 -21.60 17.07
C ALA A 332 -0.88 -20.62 17.78
N GLU A 333 -1.41 -20.96 18.96
CA GLU A 333 -2.23 -20.08 19.79
C GLU A 333 -1.47 -18.84 20.28
N GLN A 334 -0.21 -19.00 20.69
CA GLN A 334 0.66 -17.88 21.07
C GLN A 334 0.96 -16.95 19.88
N ASN A 335 1.30 -17.52 18.72
CA ASN A 335 1.53 -16.74 17.50
C ASN A 335 0.26 -15.98 17.08
N HIS A 336 -0.92 -16.59 17.20
CA HIS A 336 -2.19 -15.93 16.91
C HIS A 336 -2.42 -14.72 17.84
N LEU A 337 -2.08 -14.84 19.12
CA LEU A 337 -2.17 -13.73 20.08
C LEU A 337 -1.21 -12.58 19.72
N GLU A 338 0.02 -12.91 19.32
CA GLU A 338 1.02 -11.92 18.90
C GLU A 338 0.56 -11.17 17.64
N VAL A 339 0.14 -11.90 16.59
CA VAL A 339 -0.37 -11.31 15.34
C VAL A 339 -1.60 -10.44 15.61
N ASN A 340 -2.52 -10.89 16.47
CA ASN A 340 -3.69 -10.11 16.86
C ASN A 340 -3.28 -8.80 17.58
N THR A 341 -2.29 -8.86 18.46
CA THR A 341 -1.77 -7.66 19.14
C THR A 341 -1.17 -6.67 18.14
N GLN A 342 -0.30 -7.15 17.24
CA GLN A 342 0.29 -6.33 16.18
C GLN A 342 -0.77 -5.71 15.25
N ARG A 343 -1.85 -6.45 14.96
CA ARG A 343 -2.99 -5.96 14.18
C ARG A 343 -3.68 -4.80 14.90
N ILE A 344 -4.04 -4.96 16.17
CA ILE A 344 -4.69 -3.92 16.98
C ILE A 344 -3.81 -2.67 17.05
N ASP A 345 -2.51 -2.83 17.28
CA ASP A 345 -1.57 -1.71 17.32
C ASP A 345 -1.49 -0.99 15.96
N THR A 346 -1.50 -1.74 14.86
CA THR A 346 -1.48 -1.16 13.50
C THR A 346 -2.82 -0.49 13.14
N GLU A 347 -3.96 -1.00 13.62
CA GLU A 347 -5.27 -0.33 13.49
C GLU A 347 -5.27 1.01 14.24
N LYS A 348 -4.67 1.05 15.44
CA LYS A 348 -4.49 2.28 16.22
C LYS A 348 -3.53 3.25 15.54
N GLU A 349 -2.44 2.76 14.94
CA GLU A 349 -1.52 3.54 14.12
C GLU A 349 -2.27 4.23 12.97
N LEU A 350 -3.17 3.50 12.29
CA LEU A 350 -4.01 4.07 11.23
C LEU A 350 -4.93 5.18 11.77
N GLU A 351 -5.58 4.94 12.90
CA GLU A 351 -6.47 5.93 13.52
C GLU A 351 -5.73 7.22 13.91
N VAL A 352 -4.54 7.09 14.52
CA VAL A 352 -3.67 8.23 14.85
C VAL A 352 -3.27 8.97 13.58
N PHE A 353 -2.79 8.26 12.56
CA PHE A 353 -2.42 8.87 11.29
C PHE A 353 -3.57 9.65 10.64
N VAL A 354 -4.77 9.07 10.59
CA VAL A 354 -5.96 9.75 10.05
C VAL A 354 -6.29 11.01 10.86
N ASN A 355 -6.22 10.93 12.19
CA ASN A 355 -6.44 12.08 13.07
C ASN A 355 -5.40 13.19 12.83
N ASP A 356 -4.12 12.85 12.67
CA ASP A 356 -3.04 13.82 12.43
C ASP A 356 -3.22 14.53 11.08
N VAL A 357 -3.55 13.80 10.02
CA VAL A 357 -3.85 14.41 8.71
C VAL A 357 -5.07 15.34 8.83
N LEU A 358 -6.09 14.96 9.58
CA LEU A 358 -7.27 15.80 9.80
C LEU A 358 -6.95 17.05 10.63
N ASN A 359 -6.04 16.95 11.60
CA ASN A 359 -5.56 18.13 12.33
C ASN A 359 -4.77 19.07 11.43
N LEU A 360 -3.92 18.53 10.54
CA LEU A 360 -3.23 19.34 9.53
C LEU A 360 -4.22 20.02 8.57
N ALA A 361 -5.27 19.32 8.13
CA ALA A 361 -6.32 19.91 7.32
C ALA A 361 -6.98 21.10 8.03
N LYS A 362 -7.31 20.96 9.33
CA LYS A 362 -7.88 22.06 10.12
C LYS A 362 -6.93 23.26 10.17
N LEU A 363 -5.64 23.03 10.39
CA LEU A 363 -4.62 24.08 10.43
C LEU A 363 -4.54 24.84 9.11
N LEU A 364 -4.46 24.13 7.97
CA LEU A 364 -4.37 24.74 6.64
C LEU A 364 -5.63 25.55 6.24
N ASN A 365 -6.76 25.32 6.92
CA ASN A 365 -8.02 26.03 6.73
C ASN A 365 -8.28 27.14 7.77
N SER A 366 -7.32 27.44 8.65
CA SER A 366 -7.44 28.54 9.60
C SER A 366 -7.32 29.90 8.92
N GLU A 367 -8.08 30.89 9.41
CA GLU A 367 -8.11 32.26 8.84
C GLU A 367 -6.73 32.94 8.86
N GLU A 368 -5.90 32.62 9.85
CA GLU A 368 -4.53 33.13 9.98
C GLU A 368 -3.62 32.64 8.83
N LEU A 369 -3.76 31.38 8.40
CA LEU A 369 -2.99 30.79 7.31
C LEU A 369 -3.61 31.04 5.94
N ILE A 370 -4.91 31.36 5.86
CA ILE A 370 -5.59 31.68 4.59
C ILE A 370 -5.02 32.97 3.95
N ASN A 371 -4.55 33.93 4.75
CA ASN A 371 -4.01 35.20 4.26
C ASN A 371 -2.54 35.13 3.84
N ASN A 372 -1.88 33.98 3.99
CA ASN A 372 -0.53 33.76 3.47
C ASN A 372 -0.62 33.21 2.04
N ASN A 373 -0.43 34.12 1.07
CA ASN A 373 -0.54 33.82 -0.37
C ASN A 373 0.45 32.74 -0.85
N ASP A 374 1.49 32.44 -0.06
CA ASP A 374 2.55 31.50 -0.42
C ASP A 374 2.25 30.04 -0.01
N LEU A 375 1.11 29.76 0.63
CA LEU A 375 0.71 28.41 1.07
C LEU A 375 -0.11 27.61 0.05
N SER A 376 -0.31 28.14 -1.17
CA SER A 376 -1.13 27.50 -2.21
C SER A 376 -0.54 26.15 -2.69
N THR A 377 0.79 26.09 -2.85
CA THR A 377 1.52 24.86 -3.20
C THR A 377 1.37 23.79 -2.11
N ILE A 378 1.47 24.18 -0.83
CA ILE A 378 1.31 23.28 0.31
C ILE A 378 -0.09 22.68 0.35
N LYS A 379 -1.11 23.51 0.19
CA LYS A 379 -2.52 23.09 0.11
C LYS A 379 -2.74 22.07 -1.01
N THR A 380 -2.16 22.33 -2.18
CA THR A 380 -2.26 21.43 -3.34
C THR A 380 -1.59 20.08 -3.08
N LEU A 381 -0.37 20.07 -2.55
CA LEU A 381 0.35 18.83 -2.22
C LEU A 381 -0.37 18.03 -1.12
N PHE A 382 -0.91 18.73 -0.12
CA PHE A 382 -1.71 18.12 0.95
C PHE A 382 -2.95 17.40 0.40
N GLU A 383 -3.73 18.04 -0.48
CA GLU A 383 -4.92 17.44 -1.11
C GLU A 383 -4.59 16.21 -1.98
N GLN A 384 -3.39 16.15 -2.53
CA GLN A 384 -2.88 15.01 -3.30
C GLN A 384 -2.38 13.87 -2.40
N GLY A 385 -2.34 14.04 -1.08
CA GLY A 385 -1.81 13.04 -0.14
C GLY A 385 -0.28 13.01 -0.06
N LYS A 386 0.40 14.03 -0.58
CA LYS A 386 1.86 14.10 -0.69
C LYS A 386 2.48 14.76 0.55
N TYR A 387 2.22 14.18 1.72
CA TYR A 387 2.64 14.77 3.01
C TYR A 387 4.15 14.90 3.15
N GLN A 388 4.91 13.97 2.56
CA GLN A 388 6.37 14.05 2.54
C GLN A 388 6.86 15.25 1.70
N GLU A 389 6.27 15.48 0.53
CA GLU A 389 6.63 16.63 -0.33
C GLU A 389 6.29 17.96 0.36
N VAL A 390 5.22 18.02 1.16
CA VAL A 390 4.90 19.18 2.02
C VAL A 390 6.05 19.43 3.02
N ASN A 391 6.53 18.39 3.70
CA ASN A 391 7.61 18.51 4.66
C ASN A 391 8.95 18.89 4.00
N GLU A 392 9.25 18.35 2.83
CA GLU A 392 10.46 18.69 2.06
C GLU A 392 10.42 20.12 1.49
N LEU A 393 9.23 20.62 1.14
CA LEU A 393 9.06 22.01 0.75
C LEU A 393 9.36 22.94 1.93
N LEU A 394 8.85 22.60 3.12
CA LEU A 394 9.09 23.27 4.40
C LEU A 394 10.38 22.78 5.08
N ASN A 395 11.45 22.62 4.30
CA ASN A 395 12.72 22.14 4.82
C ASN A 395 13.27 23.09 5.90
N GLU A 396 13.71 22.48 7.01
CA GLU A 396 14.25 23.16 8.19
C GLU A 396 15.37 24.17 7.87
N ASP A 397 16.33 23.80 7.03
CA ASP A 397 17.45 24.66 6.63
C ASP A 397 16.97 25.91 5.89
N LYS A 398 15.95 25.76 5.03
CA LYS A 398 15.37 26.91 4.32
C LYS A 398 14.67 27.86 5.29
N LEU A 399 13.86 27.31 6.19
CA LEU A 399 13.14 28.09 7.20
C LEU A 399 14.10 28.84 8.13
N TYR A 400 15.18 28.20 8.59
CA TYR A 400 16.17 28.87 9.41
C TYR A 400 16.97 29.93 8.65
N LYS A 401 17.26 29.71 7.36
CA LYS A 401 17.93 30.71 6.53
C LYS A 401 17.04 31.94 6.27
N GLU A 402 15.75 31.73 6.05
CA GLU A 402 14.76 32.81 5.97
C GLU A 402 14.67 33.55 7.31
N LEU A 403 14.61 32.83 8.43
CA LEU A 403 14.61 33.43 9.76
C LEU A 403 15.88 34.24 10.04
N GLU A 404 17.06 33.75 9.64
CA GLU A 404 18.33 34.48 9.77
C GLU A 404 18.29 35.78 8.96
N THR A 405 17.81 35.71 7.72
CA THR A 405 17.66 36.89 6.85
C THR A 405 16.73 37.92 7.48
N ILE A 406 15.56 37.49 7.98
CA ILE A 406 14.60 38.35 8.68
C ILE A 406 15.24 38.98 9.92
N ASN A 407 16.01 38.22 10.70
CA ASN A 407 16.68 38.73 11.88
C ASN A 407 17.75 39.78 11.51
N THR A 408 18.51 39.57 10.44
CA THR A 408 19.46 40.57 9.92
C THR A 408 18.75 41.84 9.45
N GLU A 409 17.68 41.71 8.67
CA GLU A 409 16.90 42.86 8.20
C GLU A 409 16.26 43.63 9.35
N LYS A 410 15.73 42.92 10.35
CA LYS A 410 15.18 43.47 11.58
C LYS A 410 16.23 44.23 12.40
N HIS A 411 17.44 43.67 12.52
CA HIS A 411 18.59 44.32 13.14
C HIS A 411 18.96 45.62 12.39
N GLU A 412 19.13 45.56 11.07
CA GLU A 412 19.45 46.74 10.26
C GLU A 412 18.38 47.83 10.35
N LEU A 413 17.10 47.45 10.33
CA LEU A 413 15.99 48.38 10.45
C LEU A 413 15.95 49.02 11.83
N SER A 414 16.23 48.26 12.89
CA SER A 414 16.37 48.79 14.25
C SER A 414 17.47 49.86 14.33
N GLN A 415 18.66 49.60 13.75
CA GLN A 415 19.75 50.59 13.71
C GLN A 415 19.35 51.85 12.92
N LYS A 416 18.65 51.70 11.79
CA LYS A 416 18.11 52.84 11.02
C LYS A 416 17.15 53.69 11.86
N PHE A 417 16.32 53.08 12.70
CA PHE A 417 15.44 53.80 13.62
C PHE A 417 16.20 54.57 14.71
N LEU A 418 17.30 54.02 15.26
CA LEU A 418 18.15 54.76 16.20
C LEU A 418 18.75 56.01 15.54
N VAL A 419 19.31 55.86 14.35
CA VAL A 419 19.85 57.00 13.57
C VAL A 419 18.74 58.00 13.25
N LYS A 420 17.54 57.53 12.90
CA LYS A 420 16.38 58.40 12.65
C LYS A 420 15.95 59.16 13.91
N ALA A 421 15.99 58.51 15.07
CA ALA A 421 15.70 59.15 16.35
C ALA A 421 16.72 60.27 16.64
N GLN A 422 18.02 59.96 16.59
CA GLN A 422 19.09 60.91 16.84
C GLN A 422 19.10 62.09 15.85
N THR A 423 18.93 61.83 14.55
CA THR A 423 18.82 62.89 13.54
C THR A 423 17.61 63.80 13.78
N THR A 424 16.48 63.24 14.24
CA THR A 424 15.30 64.04 14.65
C THR A 424 15.62 64.96 15.83
N VAL A 425 16.43 64.50 16.80
CA VAL A 425 16.91 65.32 17.93
C VAL A 425 17.84 66.44 17.47
N ILE A 426 18.61 66.24 16.42
CA ILE A 426 19.50 67.26 15.83
C ILE A 426 18.69 68.30 15.06
N GLU A 427 17.75 67.88 14.21
CA GLU A 427 16.96 68.77 13.37
C GLU A 427 16.00 69.66 14.18
N LYS A 428 15.51 69.18 15.34
CA LYS A 428 14.59 69.89 16.24
C LYS A 428 13.39 70.56 15.54
N LYS A 429 12.83 69.88 14.53
CA LYS A 429 11.56 70.27 13.88
C LYS A 429 10.38 70.19 14.86
N GLU A 430 9.20 70.61 14.44
CA GLU A 430 8.00 70.50 15.28
C GLU A 430 7.78 69.06 15.80
N ASN A 431 7.39 68.94 17.08
CA ASN A 431 7.14 67.66 17.75
C ASN A 431 8.34 66.69 17.79
N TRP A 432 9.57 67.19 17.62
CA TRP A 432 10.80 66.38 17.55
C TRP A 432 10.95 65.40 18.73
N PHE A 433 10.59 65.80 19.95
CA PHE A 433 10.77 64.96 21.14
C PHE A 433 9.91 63.68 21.06
N ASN A 434 8.62 63.82 20.75
CA ASN A 434 7.71 62.68 20.66
C ASN A 434 8.05 61.80 19.46
N LEU A 435 8.52 62.38 18.35
CA LEU A 435 9.00 61.62 17.20
C LEU A 435 10.27 60.82 17.53
N ALA A 436 11.27 61.45 18.16
CA ALA A 436 12.48 60.76 18.61
C ALA A 436 12.14 59.64 19.60
N TYR A 437 11.27 59.93 20.58
CA TYR A 437 10.77 58.94 21.54
C TYR A 437 10.11 57.75 20.83
N LYS A 438 9.22 58.00 19.87
CA LYS A 438 8.61 56.96 19.04
C LYS A 438 9.67 56.13 18.33
N TYR A 439 10.62 56.76 17.62
CA TYR A 439 11.63 56.03 16.84
C TYR A 439 12.56 55.17 17.71
N TYR A 440 12.93 55.63 18.90
CA TYR A 440 13.64 54.77 19.85
C TYR A 440 12.80 53.57 20.31
N GLN A 441 11.50 53.75 20.52
CA GLN A 441 10.60 52.63 20.84
C GLN A 441 10.47 51.65 19.67
N GLU A 442 10.37 52.12 18.43
CA GLU A 442 10.36 51.25 17.24
C GLU A 442 11.66 50.44 17.13
N ALA A 443 12.81 51.07 17.39
CA ALA A 443 14.10 50.37 17.41
C ALA A 443 14.15 49.25 18.47
N ILE A 444 13.63 49.50 19.67
CA ILE A 444 13.58 48.50 20.76
C ILE A 444 12.56 47.39 20.46
N ASN A 445 11.41 47.72 19.89
CA ASN A 445 10.39 46.73 19.52
C ASN A 445 10.89 45.79 18.41
N LEU A 446 11.67 46.33 17.48
CA LEU A 446 12.40 45.54 16.50
C LEU A 446 13.51 44.76 17.19
N GLU A 447 14.32 45.33 18.07
CA GLU A 447 15.38 44.55 18.71
C GLU A 447 15.73 45.10 20.09
N GLU A 448 15.43 44.35 21.16
CA GLU A 448 15.75 44.75 22.52
C GLU A 448 17.21 44.40 22.85
N THR A 449 18.14 45.17 22.27
CA THR A 449 19.57 45.06 22.60
C THR A 449 19.94 45.97 23.77
N ALA A 450 21.01 45.62 24.49
CA ALA A 450 21.57 46.48 25.51
C ALA A 450 21.93 47.88 24.98
N ASN A 451 22.40 47.96 23.72
CA ASN A 451 22.75 49.22 23.08
C ASN A 451 21.51 50.08 22.81
N ASN A 452 20.46 49.51 22.22
CA ASN A 452 19.22 50.23 21.90
C ASN A 452 18.57 50.81 23.16
N LEU A 453 18.54 50.02 24.24
CA LEU A 453 18.05 50.45 25.55
C LEU A 453 18.92 51.57 26.15
N PHE A 454 20.24 51.48 26.01
CA PHE A 454 21.17 52.48 26.52
C PHE A 454 21.02 53.82 25.80
N GLU A 455 20.98 53.78 24.46
CA GLU A 455 20.80 54.98 23.62
C GLU A 455 19.49 55.69 23.95
N PHE A 456 18.40 54.93 24.13
CA PHE A 456 17.12 55.52 24.50
C PHE A 456 17.13 56.10 25.92
N ALA A 457 17.70 55.37 26.89
CA ALA A 457 17.83 55.84 28.26
C ALA A 457 18.67 57.12 28.35
N TYR A 458 19.77 57.19 27.59
CA TYR A 458 20.61 58.38 27.48
C TYR A 458 19.86 59.56 26.88
N PHE A 459 19.11 59.34 25.79
CA PHE A 459 18.23 60.36 25.23
C PHE A 459 17.22 60.90 26.26
N LEU A 460 16.65 60.03 27.09
CA LEU A 460 15.68 60.42 28.12
C LEU A 460 16.33 61.19 29.28
N ASP A 461 17.53 60.78 29.69
CA ASP A 461 18.34 61.45 30.72
C ASP A 461 18.64 62.91 30.34
N ILE A 462 19.28 63.11 29.17
CA ILE A 462 19.69 64.46 28.71
C ILE A 462 18.48 65.42 28.54
N HIS A 463 17.28 64.88 28.34
CA HIS A 463 16.03 65.64 28.22
C HIS A 463 15.16 65.63 29.50
N ARG A 464 15.76 65.29 30.65
CA ARG A 464 15.16 65.34 32.00
C ARG A 464 13.90 64.48 32.16
N LYS A 465 13.79 63.37 31.44
CA LYS A 465 12.76 62.35 31.65
C LYS A 465 13.28 61.26 32.60
N ILE A 466 13.65 61.69 33.81
CA ILE A 466 14.44 60.91 34.80
C ILE A 466 13.80 59.55 35.11
N SER A 467 12.50 59.49 35.40
CA SER A 467 11.83 58.22 35.70
C SER A 467 11.92 57.20 34.57
N ASN A 468 11.78 57.64 33.32
CA ASN A 468 11.90 56.75 32.16
C ASN A 468 13.36 56.38 31.89
N ALA A 469 14.31 57.31 32.07
CA ALA A 469 15.74 57.04 31.93
C ALA A 469 16.21 55.96 32.91
N ILE A 470 15.82 56.07 34.18
CA ILE A 470 16.11 55.05 35.21
C ILE A 470 15.54 53.69 34.80
N PHE A 471 14.30 53.65 34.30
CA PHE A 471 13.67 52.40 33.86
C PHE A 471 14.48 51.71 32.74
N TYR A 472 14.81 52.44 31.67
CA TYR A 472 15.52 51.86 30.53
C TYR A 472 16.99 51.56 30.84
N TYR A 473 17.66 52.36 31.67
CA TYR A 473 19.01 52.03 32.13
C TYR A 473 19.04 50.77 32.99
N ASN A 474 18.05 50.55 33.86
CA ASN A 474 17.97 49.30 34.63
C ASN A 474 17.75 48.08 33.73
N LYS A 475 16.91 48.20 32.70
CA LYS A 475 16.75 47.14 31.68
C LYS A 475 18.07 46.86 30.94
N CYS A 476 18.73 47.91 30.47
CA CYS A 476 20.04 47.84 29.81
C CYS A 476 21.08 47.14 30.72
N LEU A 477 21.17 47.56 31.98
CA LEU A 477 22.08 47.00 32.98
C LEU A 477 21.85 45.50 33.21
N SER A 478 20.58 45.08 33.27
CA SER A 478 20.23 43.67 33.40
C SER A 478 20.75 42.84 32.22
N LEU A 479 20.62 43.32 30.97
CA LEU A 479 21.15 42.61 29.80
C LEU A 479 22.68 42.60 29.79
N ARG A 480 23.33 43.74 30.03
CA ARG A 480 24.80 43.85 30.07
C ARG A 480 25.41 42.96 31.15
N ARG A 481 24.76 42.82 32.32
CA ARG A 481 25.20 41.89 33.37
C ARG A 481 25.10 40.42 32.97
N LYS A 482 24.09 40.04 32.18
CA LYS A 482 24.00 38.66 31.63
C LYS A 482 25.14 38.42 30.64
N LEU A 483 25.33 39.33 29.68
CA LEU A 483 26.41 39.26 28.70
C LEU A 483 27.80 39.24 29.36
N ALA A 484 28.02 40.03 30.42
CA ALA A 484 29.27 40.05 31.17
C ALA A 484 29.54 38.76 31.97
N LYS A 485 28.55 37.90 32.23
CA LYS A 485 28.80 36.57 32.81
C LYS A 485 29.41 35.62 31.77
N GLU A 486 28.98 35.75 30.52
CA GLU A 486 29.44 34.90 29.41
C GLU A 486 30.77 35.39 28.84
N ASN A 487 30.93 36.71 28.71
CA ASN A 487 32.16 37.34 28.23
C ASN A 487 32.48 38.61 29.04
N PRO A 488 33.08 38.47 30.23
CA PRO A 488 33.38 39.61 31.11
C PRO A 488 34.24 40.69 30.43
N ASN A 489 35.24 40.27 29.65
CA ASN A 489 36.18 41.19 29.00
C ASN A 489 35.50 42.08 27.96
N ALA A 490 34.44 41.61 27.30
CA ALA A 490 33.70 42.39 26.32
C ALA A 490 32.70 43.37 26.95
N PHE A 491 32.09 43.03 28.09
CA PHE A 491 30.88 43.73 28.57
C PHE A 491 31.00 44.39 29.95
N LEU A 492 32.07 44.19 30.72
CA LEU A 492 32.22 44.83 32.04
C LEU A 492 32.29 46.37 31.96
N ALA A 493 32.94 46.91 30.93
CA ALA A 493 33.00 48.36 30.70
C ALA A 493 31.60 48.95 30.49
N ASP A 494 30.77 48.27 29.70
CA ASP A 494 29.38 48.63 29.43
C ASP A 494 28.50 48.57 30.68
N VAL A 495 28.70 47.56 31.55
CA VAL A 495 28.03 47.47 32.87
C VAL A 495 28.40 48.68 33.73
N ALA A 496 29.69 49.01 33.82
CA ALA A 496 30.17 50.14 34.61
C ALA A 496 29.62 51.46 34.09
N MET A 497 29.63 51.69 32.77
CA MET A 497 29.06 52.88 32.15
C MET A 497 27.56 53.05 32.48
N THR A 498 26.79 51.96 32.43
CA THR A 498 25.36 52.01 32.75
C THR A 498 25.12 52.35 34.22
N LEU A 499 25.93 51.80 35.14
CA LEU A 499 25.87 52.11 36.57
C LEU A 499 26.25 53.55 36.86
N ASN A 500 27.27 54.07 36.18
CA ASN A 500 27.69 55.46 36.34
C ASN A 500 26.59 56.43 35.92
N ASN A 501 25.91 56.18 34.80
CA ASN A 501 24.78 57.02 34.38
C ASN A 501 23.60 56.91 35.35
N LEU A 502 23.30 55.70 35.86
CA LEU A 502 22.28 55.53 36.90
C LEU A 502 22.61 56.29 38.20
N ALA A 503 23.88 56.38 38.58
CA ALA A 503 24.32 57.11 39.77
C ALA A 503 24.29 58.64 39.61
N SER A 504 24.29 59.14 38.36
CA SER A 504 24.24 60.57 38.03
C SER A 504 22.82 61.12 37.87
N LEU A 505 21.81 60.24 37.80
CA LEU A 505 20.38 60.56 37.71
C LEU A 505 19.77 60.80 39.09
#